data_AF-A0A8T4RBB9-F1
#
_entry.id   AF-A0A8T4RBB9-F1
#
_cell.length_a   1.000
_cell.length_b   1.000
_cell.length_c   1.000
_cell.angle_alpha   90.00
_cell.angle_beta   90.00
_cell.angle_gamma   90.00
#
_symmetry.space_group_name_H-M   'P 1'
#
loop_
_entity.id
_entity.type
_entity.pdbx_description
1 polymer ?
#
loop_
_entity_poly.entity_id
_entity_poly.type
_entity_poly.pdbx_seq_one_letter_code
_entity_poly.pdbx_strand_id
1 'polypeptide(L)'
;MYPEFETRTSYKYLQKVISALEEPICIIGGWAVFFHVNKSFQKAQGRPYLGSRDIDLGFHLDKNATIEQMKNSSLAKSIEILEKELRFKSKKMPQIRLPNHSKLWGIRRICHFVTGIFKITNWARYRSKLRGIRPSL
;
A
#
# COMPACT_ATOMS: atom_id res chain seq x y z
N MET A 1 6.21 6.54 19.02
CA MET A 1 6.71 5.79 17.83
C MET A 1 5.79 4.59 17.60
N TYR A 2 5.67 4.05 16.38
CA TYR A 2 4.80 2.89 16.16
C TYR A 2 5.29 1.67 16.95
N PRO A 3 4.40 0.86 17.55
CA PRO A 3 4.79 -0.40 18.14
C PRO A 3 5.44 -1.31 17.10
N GLU A 4 6.52 -2.00 17.49
CA GLU A 4 7.26 -2.90 16.60
C GLU A 4 6.35 -3.98 16.00
N PHE A 5 5.38 -4.48 16.76
CA PHE A 5 4.44 -5.49 16.26
C PHE A 5 3.59 -4.97 15.10
N GLU A 6 3.25 -3.67 15.05
CA GLU A 6 2.43 -3.09 13.97
C GLU A 6 3.22 -3.03 12.66
N THR A 7 4.47 -2.57 12.71
CA THR A 7 5.34 -2.47 11.53
C THR A 7 5.79 -3.85 11.06
N ARG A 8 6.11 -4.77 11.98
CA ARG A 8 6.45 -6.17 11.65
C ARG A 8 5.28 -6.90 11.01
N THR A 9 4.06 -6.68 11.50
CA THR A 9 2.85 -7.25 10.90
C THR A 9 2.60 -6.66 9.52
N SER A 10 2.74 -5.34 9.37
CA SER A 10 2.61 -4.67 8.06
C SER A 10 3.62 -5.22 7.05
N TYR A 11 4.88 -5.40 7.44
CA TYR A 11 5.91 -5.98 6.57
C TYR A 11 5.58 -7.40 6.10
N LYS A 12 5.09 -8.27 7.00
CA LYS A 12 4.65 -9.62 6.63
C LYS A 12 3.52 -9.59 5.60
N TYR A 13 2.56 -8.66 5.74
CA TYR A 13 1.51 -8.50 4.74
C TYR A 13 2.01 -7.89 3.45
N LEU A 14 2.97 -6.97 3.50
CA LEU A 14 3.60 -6.41 2.30
C LEU A 14 4.20 -7.54 1.46
N GLN A 15 4.97 -8.45 2.07
CA GLN A 15 5.53 -9.61 1.37
C GLN A 15 4.44 -10.47 0.72
N LYS A 16 3.38 -10.80 1.47
CA LYS A 16 2.25 -11.57 0.92
C LYS A 16 1.55 -10.87 -0.23
N VAL A 17 1.35 -9.56 -0.13
CA VAL A 17 0.71 -8.76 -1.17
C VAL A 17 1.60 -8.77 -2.41
N ILE A 18 2.87 -8.38 -2.29
CA ILE A 18 3.79 -8.34 -3.44
C ILE A 18 3.91 -9.71 -4.11
N SER A 19 3.96 -10.81 -3.36
CA SER A 19 4.02 -12.17 -3.94
C SER A 19 2.74 -12.60 -4.66
N ALA A 20 1.60 -11.97 -4.38
CA ALA A 20 0.33 -12.31 -5.02
C ALA A 20 0.02 -11.43 -6.24
N LEU A 21 0.67 -10.28 -6.39
CA LEU A 21 0.34 -9.32 -7.44
C LEU A 21 1.21 -9.50 -8.69
N GLU A 22 0.59 -9.30 -9.87
CA GLU A 22 1.30 -9.25 -11.15
C GLU A 22 1.99 -7.90 -11.33
N GLU A 23 3.25 -7.93 -11.80
CA GLU A 23 3.98 -6.72 -12.21
C GLU A 23 3.41 -6.11 -13.51
N PRO A 24 3.55 -4.79 -13.74
CA PRO A 24 4.31 -3.82 -12.94
C PRO A 24 3.49 -3.20 -11.80
N ILE A 25 4.07 -3.21 -10.59
CA ILE A 25 3.59 -2.52 -9.40
C ILE A 25 4.71 -1.71 -8.75
N CYS A 26 4.34 -0.63 -8.06
CA CYS A 26 5.31 0.22 -7.36
C CYS A 26 4.99 0.30 -5.87
N ILE A 27 5.97 0.07 -5.00
CA ILE A 27 5.83 0.35 -3.57
C ILE A 27 6.04 1.85 -3.37
N ILE A 28 5.11 2.50 -2.68
CA ILE A 28 5.19 3.92 -2.34
C ILE A 28 5.01 4.12 -0.82
N GLY A 29 5.05 5.37 -0.36
CA GLY A 29 4.82 5.71 1.05
C GLY A 29 5.94 5.27 1.99
N GLY A 30 5.59 4.96 3.24
CA GLY A 30 6.56 4.74 4.31
C GLY A 30 7.48 3.52 4.07
N TRP A 31 6.96 2.46 3.44
CA TRP A 31 7.78 1.30 3.09
C TRP A 31 8.79 1.62 1.98
N ALA A 32 8.42 2.43 0.99
CA ALA A 32 9.36 2.89 -0.04
C ALA A 32 10.51 3.71 0.57
N VAL A 33 10.19 4.63 1.48
CA VAL A 33 11.21 5.39 2.22
C VAL A 33 12.11 4.45 3.01
N PHE A 34 11.53 3.53 3.79
CA PHE A 34 12.28 2.55 4.57
C PHE A 34 13.28 1.78 3.69
N PHE A 35 12.85 1.20 2.57
CA PHE A 35 13.76 0.45 1.69
C PHE A 35 14.87 1.30 1.10
N HIS A 36 14.58 2.57 0.80
CA HIS A 36 15.57 3.48 0.23
C HIS A 36 16.62 3.95 1.24
N VAL A 37 16.20 4.27 2.49
CA VAL A 37 17.07 4.97 3.45
C VAL A 37 17.58 4.11 4.60
N ASN A 38 16.99 2.94 4.88
CA ASN A 38 17.26 2.18 6.10
C ASN A 38 18.74 1.82 6.27
N LYS A 39 19.44 1.43 5.19
CA LYS A 39 20.86 1.08 5.26
C LYS A 39 21.72 2.25 5.75
N SER A 40 21.56 3.42 5.15
CA SER A 40 22.31 4.63 5.52
C SER A 40 21.92 5.14 6.90
N PHE A 41 20.62 5.11 7.22
CA PHE A 41 20.12 5.50 8.54
C PHE A 41 20.69 4.61 9.64
N GLN A 42 20.69 3.29 9.46
CA GLN A 42 21.21 2.35 10.44
C GLN A 42 22.71 2.54 10.68
N LYS A 43 23.49 2.82 9.63
CA LYS A 43 24.91 3.15 9.76
C LYS A 43 25.13 4.42 10.60
N ALA A 44 24.29 5.45 10.43
CA ALA A 44 24.45 6.73 11.10
C ALA A 44 23.87 6.78 12.52
N GLN A 45 22.84 5.98 12.82
CA GLN A 45 22.05 6.08 14.05
C GLN A 45 22.15 4.85 14.96
N GLY A 46 22.84 3.79 14.52
CA GLY A 46 22.99 2.54 15.28
C GLY A 46 21.69 1.75 15.47
N ARG A 47 20.62 2.12 14.77
CA ARG A 47 19.30 1.48 14.85
C ARG A 47 18.58 1.53 13.50
N PRO A 48 17.68 0.57 13.19
CA PRO A 48 16.93 0.59 11.93
C PRO A 48 16.00 1.80 11.83
N TYR A 49 15.72 2.22 10.60
CA TYR A 49 14.71 3.21 10.28
C TYR A 49 13.32 2.69 10.67
N LEU A 50 12.39 3.59 10.95
CA LEU A 50 11.03 3.20 11.32
C LEU A 50 10.30 2.65 10.08
N GLY A 51 9.84 1.41 10.14
CA GLY A 51 8.95 0.83 9.11
C GLY A 51 7.57 1.51 9.05
N SER A 52 6.74 1.09 8.12
CA SER A 52 5.37 1.62 7.97
C SER A 52 4.33 0.68 8.57
N ARG A 53 3.16 1.24 8.90
CA ARG A 53 1.97 0.47 9.30
C ARG A 53 1.04 0.20 8.12
N ASP A 54 1.02 1.13 7.18
CA ASP A 54 0.21 1.08 5.98
C ASP A 54 1.06 0.54 4.82
N ILE A 55 0.39 -0.18 3.91
CA ILE A 55 0.97 -0.60 2.63
C ILE A 55 0.34 0.28 1.56
N ASP A 56 1.17 1.05 0.87
CA ASP A 56 0.76 1.92 -0.21
C ASP A 56 1.38 1.41 -1.52
N LEU A 57 0.53 1.17 -2.52
CA LEU A 57 0.93 0.67 -3.84
C LEU A 57 0.52 1.66 -4.93
N GLY A 58 1.43 1.86 -5.89
CA GLY A 58 1.21 2.63 -7.10
C GLY A 58 1.03 1.71 -8.31
N PHE A 59 0.08 2.07 -9.16
CA PHE A 59 -0.21 1.38 -10.42
C PHE A 59 -0.11 2.36 -11.59
N HIS A 60 0.33 1.84 -12.73
CA HIS A 60 0.26 2.58 -13.98
C HIS A 60 -1.11 2.38 -14.63
N LEU A 61 -1.81 3.49 -14.90
CA LEU A 61 -3.07 3.49 -15.63
C LEU A 61 -2.93 4.39 -16.85
N ASP A 62 -3.28 3.85 -18.02
CA ASP A 62 -3.38 4.64 -19.24
C ASP A 62 -4.58 5.59 -19.12
N LYS A 63 -4.33 6.88 -19.38
CA LYS A 63 -5.33 7.94 -19.30
C LYS A 63 -6.36 7.86 -20.41
N ASN A 64 -6.00 7.21 -21.52
CA ASN A 64 -6.86 7.01 -22.67
C ASN A 64 -7.55 5.63 -22.66
N ALA A 65 -7.37 4.86 -21.57
CA ALA A 65 -7.96 3.54 -21.45
C ALA A 65 -9.49 3.63 -21.44
N THR A 66 -10.10 2.76 -22.23
CA THR A 66 -11.53 2.48 -22.17
C THR A 66 -11.91 1.82 -20.85
N ILE A 67 -13.21 1.83 -20.51
CA ILE A 67 -13.72 1.17 -19.30
C ILE A 67 -13.36 -0.32 -19.27
N GLU A 68 -13.40 -0.99 -20.42
CA GLU A 68 -13.05 -2.40 -20.54
C GLU A 68 -11.56 -2.65 -20.27
N GLN A 69 -10.68 -1.83 -20.85
CA GLN A 69 -9.25 -1.87 -20.56
C GLN A 69 -8.95 -1.60 -19.08
N MET A 70 -9.70 -0.70 -18.44
CA MET A 70 -9.58 -0.41 -17.01
C MET A 70 -10.00 -1.60 -16.14
N LYS A 71 -11.05 -2.34 -16.52
CA LYS A 71 -11.47 -3.57 -15.82
C LYS A 71 -10.44 -4.69 -15.93
N ASN A 72 -9.65 -4.69 -17.00
CA ASN A 72 -8.58 -5.66 -17.22
C ASN A 72 -7.18 -5.15 -16.81
N SER A 73 -7.10 -3.96 -16.20
CA SER A 73 -5.84 -3.36 -15.75
C SER A 73 -5.19 -4.12 -14.59
N SER A 74 -3.88 -3.93 -14.40
CA SER A 74 -3.15 -4.50 -13.26
C SER A 74 -3.73 -4.09 -11.91
N LEU A 75 -4.26 -2.86 -11.81
CA LEU A 75 -4.99 -2.40 -10.61
C LEU A 75 -6.24 -3.24 -10.35
N ALA A 76 -7.08 -3.45 -11.37
CA ALA A 76 -8.34 -4.17 -11.21
C ALA A 76 -8.11 -5.64 -10.82
N LYS A 77 -7.19 -6.31 -11.51
CA LYS A 77 -6.74 -7.68 -11.16
C LYS A 77 -6.16 -7.74 -9.75
N SER A 78 -5.36 -6.74 -9.38
CA SER A 78 -4.77 -6.69 -8.03
C SER A 78 -5.83 -6.54 -6.95
N ILE A 79 -6.85 -5.69 -7.16
CA ILE A 79 -7.97 -5.58 -6.22
C ILE A 79 -8.68 -6.92 -6.09
N GLU A 80 -8.94 -7.61 -7.21
CA GLU A 80 -9.58 -8.92 -7.20
C GLU A 80 -8.79 -9.95 -6.39
N ILE A 81 -7.47 -10.04 -6.59
CA ILE A 81 -6.57 -10.93 -5.83
C ILE A 81 -6.60 -10.58 -4.35
N LEU A 82 -6.47 -9.29 -4.01
CA LEU A 82 -6.49 -8.81 -2.63
C LEU A 82 -7.81 -9.16 -1.91
N GLU A 83 -8.93 -9.07 -2.61
CA GLU A 83 -10.25 -9.34 -2.04
C GLU A 83 -10.56 -10.85 -1.97
N LYS A 84 -10.30 -11.60 -3.05
CA LYS A 84 -10.69 -13.01 -3.15
C LYS A 84 -9.70 -13.93 -2.43
N GLU A 85 -8.40 -13.70 -2.60
CA GLU A 85 -7.36 -14.59 -2.07
C GLU A 85 -6.92 -14.17 -0.68
N LEU A 86 -6.64 -12.88 -0.50
CA LEU A 86 -6.12 -12.35 0.77
C LEU A 86 -7.22 -11.83 1.72
N ARG A 87 -8.48 -11.85 1.28
CA ARG A 87 -9.67 -11.44 2.05
C ARG A 87 -9.58 -10.03 2.63
N PHE A 88 -8.86 -9.14 1.95
CA PHE A 88 -8.93 -7.71 2.24
C PHE A 88 -10.30 -7.17 1.84
N LYS A 89 -10.80 -6.20 2.60
CA LYS A 89 -12.05 -5.51 2.26
C LYS A 89 -11.69 -4.18 1.62
N SER A 90 -12.13 -3.93 0.38
CA SER A 90 -12.15 -2.56 -0.12
C SER A 90 -13.18 -1.75 0.67
N LYS A 91 -12.79 -0.57 1.14
CA LYS A 91 -13.77 0.48 1.43
C LYS A 91 -14.08 1.09 0.07
N LYS A 92 -15.31 0.90 -0.43
CA LYS A 92 -15.87 1.39 -1.70
C LYS A 92 -14.81 2.04 -2.60
N MET A 93 -14.41 1.35 -3.68
CA MET A 93 -13.62 1.95 -4.74
C MET A 93 -14.16 3.36 -5.02
N PRO A 94 -13.35 4.43 -4.93
CA PRO A 94 -13.78 5.68 -5.51
C PRO A 94 -14.11 5.34 -6.96
N GLN A 95 -15.33 5.65 -7.40
CA GLN A 95 -15.62 5.62 -8.83
C GLN A 95 -14.44 6.28 -9.51
N ILE A 96 -13.84 5.60 -10.49
CA ILE A 96 -12.65 6.06 -11.21
C ILE A 96 -13.01 7.43 -11.79
N ARG A 97 -12.73 8.49 -11.04
CA ARG A 97 -12.84 9.87 -11.51
C ARG A 97 -11.50 10.15 -12.12
N LEU A 98 -11.49 10.26 -13.44
CA LEU A 98 -10.37 10.81 -14.17
C LEU A 98 -9.96 12.13 -13.48
N PRO A 99 -8.68 12.29 -13.09
CA PRO A 99 -8.27 13.47 -12.36
C PRO A 99 -8.45 14.72 -13.24
N ASN A 100 -9.29 15.66 -12.80
CA ASN A 100 -9.30 17.01 -13.34
C ASN A 100 -7.95 17.68 -13.03
N HIS A 101 -7.39 18.33 -14.04
CA HIS A 101 -6.00 18.78 -14.20
C HIS A 101 -5.41 19.74 -13.13
N SER A 102 -6.09 20.05 -12.03
CA SER A 102 -5.72 21.21 -11.18
C SER A 102 -5.18 20.91 -9.77
N LYS A 103 -4.94 19.64 -9.37
CA LYS A 103 -4.50 19.32 -7.98
C LYS A 103 -3.32 18.36 -7.83
N LEU A 104 -2.33 18.41 -8.72
CA LEU A 104 -1.05 17.68 -8.57
C LEU A 104 0.12 18.66 -8.47
N TRP A 105 0.22 19.34 -7.33
CA TRP A 105 1.43 20.09 -6.94
C TRP A 105 2.00 19.43 -5.69
N GLY A 106 3.16 18.76 -5.82
CA GLY A 106 3.92 18.31 -4.65
C GLY A 106 4.90 17.15 -4.81
N ILE A 107 4.94 16.40 -5.92
CA ILE A 107 5.90 15.29 -6.12
C ILE A 107 6.43 15.33 -7.55
N ARG A 108 7.25 16.34 -7.86
CA ARG A 108 7.68 16.60 -9.25
C ARG A 108 8.98 15.93 -9.69
N ARG A 109 9.55 14.98 -8.94
CA ARG A 109 10.86 14.39 -9.32
C ARG A 109 11.13 12.91 -9.12
N ILE A 110 10.17 12.07 -8.69
CA ILE A 110 10.50 10.64 -8.46
C ILE A 110 9.72 9.65 -9.33
N CYS A 111 8.47 9.92 -9.75
CA CYS A 111 7.77 9.02 -10.67
C CYS A 111 6.88 9.80 -11.64
N HIS A 112 7.24 9.82 -12.93
CA HIS A 112 6.34 10.29 -14.00
C HIS A 112 5.18 9.29 -14.29
N PHE A 113 5.02 8.22 -13.50
CA PHE A 113 4.22 7.04 -13.86
C PHE A 113 3.01 6.71 -12.97
N VAL A 114 2.78 7.42 -11.86
CA VAL A 114 1.71 7.05 -10.91
C VAL A 114 0.43 7.85 -11.21
N THR A 115 -0.53 7.20 -11.87
CA THR A 115 -1.89 7.75 -12.10
C THR A 115 -2.96 7.13 -11.19
N GLY A 116 -2.61 6.14 -10.35
CA GLY A 116 -3.47 5.57 -9.31
C GLY A 116 -2.71 5.16 -8.04
N ILE A 117 -3.30 5.45 -6.88
CA ILE A 117 -2.78 5.07 -5.55
C ILE A 117 -3.80 4.16 -4.88
N PHE A 118 -3.37 2.99 -4.43
CA PHE A 118 -4.16 2.09 -3.61
C PHE A 118 -3.54 1.97 -2.21
N LYS A 119 -4.37 2.19 -1.19
CA LYS A 119 -3.93 2.17 0.21
C LYS A 119 -4.59 1.03 0.96
N ILE A 120 -3.77 0.10 1.47
CA ILE A 120 -4.21 -0.97 2.36
C ILE A 120 -3.97 -0.49 3.80
N THR A 121 -5.03 -0.04 4.47
CA THR A 121 -4.96 0.32 5.90
C THR A 121 -5.14 -0.91 6.79
N ASN A 122 -4.32 -0.99 7.83
CA ASN A 122 -4.14 -2.17 8.67
C ASN A 122 -5.41 -2.62 9.43
N TRP A 123 -5.74 -3.90 9.29
CA TRP A 123 -6.80 -4.64 10.00
C TRP A 123 -6.49 -4.88 11.49
N ALA A 124 -5.27 -4.60 11.97
CA ALA A 124 -4.89 -4.74 13.38
C ALA A 124 -5.87 -4.02 14.33
N ARG A 125 -6.45 -2.89 13.89
CA ARG A 125 -7.47 -2.15 14.64
C ARG A 125 -8.87 -2.79 14.63
N TYR A 126 -9.15 -3.68 13.67
CA TYR A 126 -10.42 -4.40 13.57
C TYR A 126 -10.42 -5.69 14.40
N ARG A 127 -9.26 -6.35 14.55
CA ARG A 127 -9.14 -7.58 15.35
C ARG A 127 -9.16 -7.33 16.86
N SER A 128 -8.70 -6.17 17.34
CA SER A 128 -8.78 -5.82 18.77
C SER A 128 -10.20 -5.49 19.23
N LYS A 129 -11.08 -5.05 18.32
CA LYS A 129 -12.51 -4.83 18.62
C LYS A 129 -13.35 -6.11 18.63
N LEU A 130 -12.88 -7.18 17.99
CA LEU A 130 -13.60 -8.46 17.88
C LEU A 130 -13.18 -9.51 18.92
N ARG A 131 -12.15 -9.22 19.74
CA ARG A 131 -11.79 -10.07 20.88
C ARG A 131 -11.92 -9.27 22.16
N GLY A 132 -13.10 -9.34 22.78
CA GLY A 132 -13.29 -9.02 24.19
C GLY A 132 -12.62 -10.05 25.10
N ILE A 133 -11.32 -10.29 24.93
CA ILE A 133 -10.53 -11.15 25.81
C ILE A 133 -9.37 -10.29 26.32
N ARG A 134 -9.47 -9.90 27.59
CA ARG A 134 -8.33 -9.36 28.34
C ARG A 134 -7.27 -10.47 28.44
N PRO A 135 -5.98 -10.20 28.23
CA PRO A 135 -4.96 -11.10 28.73
C PRO A 135 -4.99 -11.04 30.25
N SER A 136 -5.24 -12.17 30.90
CA SER A 136 -4.82 -12.37 32.29
C SER A 136 -3.30 -12.30 32.35
N LEU A 137 -2.82 -11.70 33.44
CA LEU A 137 -1.42 -11.55 33.85
C LEU A 137 -0.60 -12.83 33.68
#